data_AF-A0A5B0RU38-F1
#
_entry.id   AF-A0A5B0RU38-F1
#
_cell.length_a   1.000
_cell.length_b   1.000
_cell.length_c   1.000
_cell.angle_alpha   90.00
_cell.angle_beta   90.00
_cell.angle_gamma   90.00
#
_symmetry.space_group_name_H-M   'P 1'
#
loop_
_entity.id
_entity.type
_entity.pdbx_description
1 polymer ?
#
loop_
_entity_poly.entity_id
_entity_poly.type
_entity_poly.pdbx_seq_one_letter_code
_entity_poly.pdbx_strand_id
1 'polypeptide(L)'
;MKLLKNKWISYNHRAINYNATYTPNPDLPTPTFDEVKSFQINNSFWNIGLLDHPNEPWAIDVETQKGITAYLTMTNCDDELRRISREARQALNWAVNMAAKVENILEALLMDVQETDVLTETQQNLQDICTAENLPKSVMESVISNTAKKFCRLWITWNSSCNKVLLWSQRWIDEPAEDIELREKWDNVMVKNRTLWEKLRGEAVIVENENEEEEEDQEQEQSIFWLEIDDYLDL
;
A
#
# COMPACT_ATOMS: atom_id res chain seq x y z
N MET A 1 -18.29 26.00 25.65
CA MET A 1 -18.02 25.65 27.07
C MET A 1 -18.07 24.15 27.38
N LYS A 2 -18.98 23.36 26.78
CA LYS A 2 -19.06 21.89 26.94
C LYS A 2 -17.75 21.14 26.61
N LEU A 3 -17.05 21.55 25.55
CA LEU A 3 -15.79 20.94 25.12
C LEU A 3 -14.68 21.05 26.17
N LEU A 4 -14.51 22.24 26.75
CA LEU A 4 -13.50 22.49 27.78
C LEU A 4 -13.76 21.65 29.04
N LYS A 5 -15.02 21.55 29.48
CA LYS A 5 -15.43 20.72 30.62
C LYS A 5 -15.11 19.24 30.39
N ASN A 6 -15.39 18.73 29.19
CA ASN A 6 -15.07 17.34 28.85
C ASN A 6 -13.56 17.08 28.86
N LYS A 7 -12.77 17.99 28.30
CA LYS A 7 -11.30 17.89 28.30
C LYS A 7 -10.73 17.95 29.72
N TRP A 8 -11.25 18.83 30.57
CA TRP A 8 -10.87 18.89 31.99
C TRP A 8 -11.19 17.59 32.73
N ILE A 9 -12.39 17.01 32.55
CA ILE A 9 -12.76 15.72 33.16
C ILE A 9 -11.76 14.63 32.75
N SER A 10 -11.44 14.54 31.45
CA SER A 10 -10.48 13.55 30.95
C SER A 10 -9.07 13.74 31.54
N TYR A 11 -8.60 14.99 31.65
CA TYR A 11 -7.32 15.29 32.29
C TYR A 11 -7.34 14.89 33.77
N ASN A 12 -8.34 15.35 34.52
CA ASN A 12 -8.40 15.15 35.97
C ASN A 12 -8.44 13.67 36.34
N HIS A 13 -9.23 12.86 35.60
CA HIS A 13 -9.24 11.42 35.80
C HIS A 13 -7.87 10.77 35.55
N ARG A 14 -7.15 11.20 34.52
CA ARG A 14 -5.82 10.65 34.21
C ARG A 14 -4.79 11.06 35.26
N ALA A 15 -4.79 12.33 35.68
CA ALA A 15 -3.88 12.84 36.70
C ALA A 15 -4.10 12.14 38.06
N ILE A 16 -5.36 11.98 38.49
CA ILE A 16 -5.70 11.24 39.71
C ILE A 16 -5.22 9.78 39.64
N ASN A 17 -5.49 9.10 38.52
CA ASN A 17 -5.08 7.71 38.34
C ASN A 17 -3.55 7.57 38.34
N TYR A 18 -2.84 8.47 37.66
CA TYR A 18 -1.39 8.49 37.65
C TYR A 18 -0.80 8.69 39.06
N ASN A 19 -1.27 9.70 39.80
CA ASN A 19 -0.78 9.95 41.16
C ASN A 19 -1.04 8.76 42.09
N ALA A 20 -2.21 8.11 41.97
CA ALA A 20 -2.54 6.93 42.76
C ALA A 20 -1.68 5.70 42.41
N THR A 21 -1.29 5.56 41.15
CA THR A 21 -0.53 4.39 40.66
C THR A 21 0.97 4.52 40.90
N TYR A 22 1.52 5.72 40.71
CA TYR A 22 2.97 5.92 40.65
C TYR A 22 3.55 6.73 41.82
N THR A 23 2.70 7.36 42.65
CA THR A 23 3.12 8.21 43.79
C THR A 23 4.27 9.17 43.45
N PRO A 24 4.14 9.99 42.39
CA PRO A 24 5.18 10.90 41.95
C PRO A 24 5.45 11.99 43.01
N ASN A 25 6.65 12.55 43.03
CA ASN A 25 7.00 13.65 43.93
C ASN A 25 7.58 14.84 43.14
N PRO A 26 6.85 15.96 42.98
CA PRO A 26 5.50 16.23 43.49
C PRO A 26 4.38 15.55 42.67
N ASP A 27 3.19 15.45 43.26
CA ASP A 27 1.98 15.00 42.57
C ASP A 27 1.65 15.86 41.34
N LEU A 28 1.12 15.22 40.29
CA LEU A 28 0.56 15.98 39.17
C LEU A 28 -0.63 16.83 39.65
N PRO A 29 -0.73 18.11 39.21
CA PRO A 29 -1.76 19.01 39.70
C PRO A 29 -3.16 18.59 39.25
N THR A 30 -4.13 18.66 40.15
CA THR A 30 -5.55 18.31 39.92
C THR A 30 -6.47 19.51 40.20
N PRO A 31 -6.31 20.63 39.47
CA PRO A 31 -7.11 21.84 39.69
C PRO A 31 -8.59 21.59 39.36
N THR A 32 -9.45 22.29 40.07
CA THR A 32 -10.90 22.30 39.82
C THR A 32 -11.23 22.95 38.48
N PHE A 33 -12.43 22.66 37.98
CA PHE A 33 -12.88 23.21 36.70
C PHE A 33 -12.92 24.75 36.68
N ASP A 34 -13.32 25.36 37.79
CA ASP A 34 -13.41 26.81 37.90
C ASP A 34 -12.03 27.48 37.93
N GLU A 35 -11.04 26.84 38.58
CA GLU A 35 -9.65 27.29 38.54
C GLU A 35 -9.10 27.23 37.11
N VAL A 36 -9.30 26.12 36.40
CA VAL A 36 -8.86 25.97 35.00
C VAL A 36 -9.50 27.02 34.09
N LYS A 37 -10.75 27.40 34.33
CA LYS A 37 -11.44 28.45 33.57
C LYS A 37 -10.81 29.84 33.83
N SER A 38 -10.22 30.04 34.99
CA SER A 38 -9.54 31.29 35.37
C SER A 38 -8.10 31.39 34.86
N PHE A 39 -7.51 30.27 34.44
CA PHE A 39 -6.13 30.25 33.96
C PHE A 39 -5.98 31.06 32.66
N GLN A 40 -5.02 31.97 32.69
CA GLN A 40 -4.56 32.67 31.49
C GLN A 40 -3.92 31.68 30.52
N ILE A 41 -3.90 32.03 29.23
CA ILE A 41 -3.40 31.14 28.16
C ILE A 41 -1.91 30.75 28.31
N ASN A 42 -1.13 31.57 29.01
CA ASN A 42 0.28 31.34 29.34
C ASN A 42 0.50 30.51 30.61
N ASN A 43 -0.57 30.06 31.28
CA ASN A 43 -0.46 29.20 32.45
C ASN A 43 0.16 27.86 32.05
N SER A 44 1.09 27.34 32.87
CA SER A 44 1.79 26.08 32.63
C SER A 44 0.86 24.87 32.47
N PHE A 45 -0.37 24.93 33.01
CA PHE A 45 -1.42 23.94 32.79
C PHE A 45 -1.74 23.71 31.30
N TRP A 46 -1.65 24.76 30.47
CA TRP A 46 -1.91 24.69 29.03
C TRP A 46 -0.70 24.23 28.21
N ASN A 47 0.49 24.17 28.81
CA ASN A 47 1.67 23.65 28.15
C ASN A 47 1.60 22.12 28.14
N ILE A 48 1.21 21.56 26.99
CA ILE A 48 1.19 20.10 26.74
C ILE A 48 2.61 19.52 26.67
N GLY A 49 3.64 20.35 26.69
CA GLY A 49 5.02 19.91 26.72
C GLY A 49 5.95 21.09 26.66
N LEU A 50 6.53 21.44 27.80
CA LEU A 50 7.96 21.64 27.77
C LEU A 50 8.52 20.29 28.23
N LEU A 51 9.32 19.66 27.38
CA LEU A 51 10.18 18.53 27.76
C LEU A 51 11.21 18.95 28.84
N ASP A 52 11.16 20.20 29.26
CA ASP A 52 11.97 20.75 30.32
C ASP A 52 11.26 20.47 31.65
N HIS A 53 11.39 19.24 32.15
CA HIS A 53 11.18 18.98 33.56
C HIS A 53 12.47 19.35 34.31
N PRO A 54 12.54 20.53 34.94
CA PRO A 54 13.74 20.92 35.65
C PRO A 54 14.00 19.89 36.76
N ASN A 55 15.15 19.22 36.65
CA ASN A 55 15.73 18.24 37.57
C ASN A 55 15.41 16.76 37.31
N GLU A 56 14.60 16.43 36.30
CA GLU A 56 14.43 15.03 35.91
C GLU A 56 15.65 14.52 35.12
N PRO A 57 16.15 13.30 35.35
CA PRO A 57 17.32 12.77 34.65
C PRO A 57 17.13 12.78 33.13
N TRP A 58 15.95 12.46 32.62
CA TRP A 58 15.66 12.47 31.19
C TRP A 58 15.65 13.87 30.55
N ALA A 59 15.54 14.93 31.34
CA ALA A 59 15.51 16.32 30.87
C ALA A 59 16.87 17.04 30.97
N ILE A 60 17.79 16.56 31.82
CA ILE A 60 19.09 17.23 32.07
C ILE A 60 20.29 16.31 31.78
N ASP A 61 20.20 15.01 32.06
CA ASP A 61 21.31 14.09 31.85
C ASP A 61 21.46 13.70 30.38
N VAL A 62 22.60 14.09 29.79
CA VAL A 62 22.90 13.91 28.37
C VAL A 62 22.91 12.43 27.98
N GLU A 63 23.42 11.55 28.85
CA GLU A 63 23.47 10.11 28.55
C GLU A 63 22.07 9.48 28.60
N THR A 64 21.22 9.88 29.54
CA THR A 64 19.80 9.50 29.58
C THR A 64 19.06 9.97 28.33
N GLN A 65 19.28 11.20 27.88
CA GLN A 65 18.68 11.73 26.64
C GLN A 65 19.13 10.95 25.40
N LYS A 66 20.43 10.64 25.30
CA LYS A 66 20.98 9.80 24.22
C LYS A 66 20.35 8.41 24.26
N GLY A 67 20.22 7.81 25.43
CA GLY A 67 19.58 6.52 25.63
C GLY A 67 18.13 6.51 25.16
N ILE A 68 17.34 7.50 25.56
CA ILE A 68 15.94 7.68 25.12
C ILE A 68 15.88 7.85 23.61
N THR A 69 16.73 8.71 23.03
CA THR A 69 16.77 8.95 21.59
C THR A 69 17.12 7.69 20.82
N ALA A 70 18.13 6.92 21.28
CA ALA A 70 18.53 5.65 20.68
C ALA A 70 17.40 4.62 20.74
N TYR A 71 16.73 4.50 21.90
CA TYR A 71 15.59 3.61 22.08
C TYR A 71 14.44 3.97 21.13
N LEU A 72 14.03 5.24 21.09
CA LEU A 72 12.96 5.72 20.20
C LEU A 72 13.33 5.51 18.73
N THR A 73 14.59 5.76 18.35
CA THR A 73 15.07 5.53 16.98
C THR A 73 14.93 4.05 16.61
N MET A 74 15.35 3.15 17.50
CA MET A 74 15.22 1.70 17.27
C MET A 74 13.75 1.28 17.14
N THR A 75 12.88 1.72 18.04
CA THR A 75 11.44 1.42 17.98
C THR A 75 10.80 1.96 16.70
N ASN A 76 11.12 3.20 16.32
CA ASN A 76 10.63 3.79 15.08
C ASN A 76 11.11 3.02 13.84
N CYS A 77 12.36 2.55 13.83
CA CYS A 77 12.87 1.72 12.75
C CYS A 77 12.11 0.39 12.64
N ASP A 78 11.81 -0.27 13.76
CA ASP A 78 11.02 -1.50 13.76
C ASP A 78 9.59 -1.25 13.23
N ASP A 79 8.96 -0.15 13.64
CA ASP A 79 7.63 0.24 13.14
C ASP A 79 7.65 0.55 11.63
N GLU A 80 8.69 1.22 11.14
CA GLU A 80 8.86 1.52 9.71
C GLU A 80 9.07 0.23 8.90
N LEU A 81 9.86 -0.72 9.40
CA LEU A 81 10.06 -2.02 8.75
C LEU A 81 8.74 -2.82 8.68
N ARG A 82 7.93 -2.78 9.74
CA ARG A 82 6.57 -3.32 9.74
C ARG A 82 5.67 -2.60 8.74
N ARG A 83 5.79 -1.28 8.59
CA ARG A 83 5.03 -0.52 7.60
C ARG A 83 5.41 -0.91 6.17
N ILE A 84 6.70 -0.93 5.84
CA ILE A 84 7.21 -1.36 4.52
C ILE A 84 6.74 -2.79 4.20
N SER A 85 6.80 -3.69 5.19
CA SER A 85 6.30 -5.07 5.07
C SER A 85 4.82 -5.13 4.66
N ARG A 86 3.97 -4.30 5.27
CA ARG A 86 2.54 -4.21 4.93
C ARG A 86 2.31 -3.57 3.57
N GLU A 87 3.00 -2.47 3.26
CA GLU A 87 2.87 -1.76 1.99
C GLU A 87 3.29 -2.63 0.80
N ALA A 88 4.34 -3.45 0.93
CA ALA A 88 4.74 -4.41 -0.10
C ALA A 88 3.63 -5.42 -0.42
N ARG A 89 2.94 -5.94 0.60
CA ARG A 89 1.80 -6.87 0.45
C ARG A 89 0.58 -6.18 -0.15
N GLN A 90 0.31 -4.95 0.27
CA GLN A 90 -0.77 -4.15 -0.31
C GLN A 90 -0.52 -3.85 -1.78
N ALA A 91 0.72 -3.53 -2.17
CA ALA A 91 1.09 -3.32 -3.57
C ALA A 91 0.90 -4.59 -4.39
N LEU A 92 1.29 -5.76 -3.87
CA LEU A 92 1.10 -7.03 -4.56
C LEU A 92 -0.39 -7.41 -4.65
N ASN A 93 -1.16 -7.21 -3.57
CA ASN A 93 -2.60 -7.45 -3.57
C ASN A 93 -3.33 -6.50 -4.54
N TRP A 94 -2.88 -5.25 -4.65
CA TRP A 94 -3.36 -4.33 -5.68
C TRP A 94 -3.07 -4.88 -7.07
N ALA A 95 -1.86 -5.37 -7.33
CA ALA A 95 -1.48 -5.95 -8.61
C ALA A 95 -2.36 -7.18 -8.96
N VAL A 96 -2.61 -8.07 -8.00
CA VAL A 96 -3.52 -9.22 -8.16
C VAL A 96 -4.93 -8.76 -8.54
N ASN A 97 -5.48 -7.78 -7.82
CA ASN A 97 -6.81 -7.25 -8.12
C ASN A 97 -6.87 -6.54 -9.48
N MET A 98 -5.78 -5.85 -9.86
CA MET A 98 -5.68 -5.19 -11.16
C MET A 98 -5.60 -6.20 -12.31
N ALA A 99 -4.87 -7.29 -12.13
CA ALA A 99 -4.81 -8.39 -13.09
C ALA A 99 -6.18 -9.00 -13.37
N ALA A 100 -6.98 -9.26 -12.33
CA ALA A 100 -8.34 -9.75 -12.49
C ALA A 100 -9.24 -8.77 -13.27
N LYS A 101 -9.07 -7.46 -13.08
CA LYS A 101 -9.82 -6.44 -13.82
C LYS A 101 -9.41 -6.36 -15.29
N VAL A 102 -8.10 -6.38 -15.56
CA VAL A 102 -7.57 -6.36 -16.94
C VAL A 102 -8.04 -7.61 -17.69
N GLU A 103 -7.98 -8.78 -17.05
CA GLU A 103 -8.49 -10.03 -17.61
C GLU A 103 -9.99 -9.94 -17.93
N ASN A 104 -10.82 -9.48 -16.99
CA ASN A 104 -12.27 -9.33 -17.21
C ASN A 104 -12.61 -8.39 -18.38
N ILE A 105 -11.90 -7.26 -18.50
CA ILE A 105 -12.12 -6.30 -19.58
C ILE A 105 -11.69 -6.90 -20.92
N LEU A 106 -10.54 -7.57 -20.98
CA LEU A 106 -10.05 -8.21 -22.20
C LEU A 106 -10.98 -9.35 -22.64
N GLU A 107 -11.43 -10.20 -21.73
CA GLU A 107 -12.40 -11.25 -22.04
C GLU A 107 -13.71 -10.64 -22.58
N ALA A 108 -14.25 -9.62 -21.91
CA ALA A 108 -15.45 -8.94 -22.35
C ALA A 108 -15.34 -8.36 -23.78
N LEU A 109 -14.17 -7.81 -24.10
CA LEU A 109 -13.87 -7.17 -25.38
C LEU A 109 -13.62 -8.18 -26.51
N LEU A 110 -12.89 -9.27 -26.23
CA LEU A 110 -12.49 -10.28 -27.22
C LEU A 110 -13.55 -11.35 -27.45
N MET A 111 -14.57 -11.47 -26.58
CA MET A 111 -15.68 -12.39 -26.80
C MET A 111 -16.56 -11.94 -27.98
N ASP A 112 -16.79 -12.87 -28.92
CA ASP A 112 -17.78 -12.71 -29.98
C ASP A 112 -19.19 -12.88 -29.41
N VAL A 113 -19.86 -11.76 -29.15
CA VAL A 113 -21.25 -11.72 -28.70
C VAL A 113 -22.19 -11.88 -29.90
N GLN A 114 -23.10 -12.84 -29.84
CA GLN A 114 -24.19 -12.96 -30.83
C GLN A 114 -25.32 -11.97 -30.50
N GLU A 115 -26.10 -11.54 -31.50
CA GLU A 115 -27.22 -10.59 -31.29
C GLU A 115 -28.26 -11.04 -30.24
N THR A 116 -28.30 -12.34 -29.93
CA THR A 116 -29.23 -12.93 -28.95
C THR A 116 -28.68 -13.02 -27.52
N ASP A 117 -27.39 -12.72 -27.32
CA ASP A 117 -26.74 -12.91 -26.03
C ASP A 117 -27.06 -11.77 -25.05
N VAL A 118 -27.26 -12.12 -23.78
CA VAL A 118 -27.38 -11.14 -22.71
C VAL A 118 -25.97 -10.68 -22.34
N LEU A 119 -25.69 -9.40 -22.61
CA LEU A 119 -24.40 -8.79 -22.29
C LEU A 119 -24.15 -8.79 -20.78
N THR A 120 -22.90 -9.07 -20.40
CA THR A 120 -22.42 -8.80 -19.04
C THR A 120 -22.34 -7.30 -18.78
N GLU A 121 -22.31 -6.89 -17.51
CA GLU A 121 -22.18 -5.48 -17.12
C GLU A 121 -20.95 -4.82 -17.76
N THR A 122 -19.80 -5.52 -17.77
CA THR A 122 -18.57 -5.03 -18.42
C THR A 122 -18.74 -4.85 -19.93
N GLN A 123 -19.37 -5.82 -20.61
CA GLN A 123 -19.62 -5.72 -22.06
C GLN A 123 -20.57 -4.57 -22.41
N GLN A 124 -21.65 -4.40 -21.64
CA GLN A 124 -22.58 -3.29 -21.82
C GLN A 124 -21.86 -1.94 -21.65
N ASN A 125 -21.06 -1.80 -20.59
CA ASN A 125 -20.30 -0.58 -20.34
C ASN A 125 -19.32 -0.26 -21.49
N LEU A 126 -18.63 -1.27 -22.02
CA LEU A 126 -17.72 -1.09 -23.17
C LEU A 126 -18.49 -0.65 -24.43
N GLN A 127 -19.65 -1.25 -24.69
CA GLN A 127 -20.50 -0.87 -25.83
C GLN A 127 -21.05 0.56 -25.69
N ASP A 128 -21.48 0.95 -24.48
CA ASP A 128 -21.96 2.30 -24.19
C ASP A 128 -20.87 3.35 -24.40
N ILE A 129 -19.62 3.06 -23.99
CA ILE A 129 -18.47 3.95 -24.24
C ILE A 129 -18.20 4.09 -25.74
N CYS A 130 -18.17 2.97 -26.48
CA CYS A 130 -17.90 3.00 -27.91
C CYS A 130 -18.97 3.78 -28.68
N THR A 131 -20.24 3.63 -28.30
CA THR A 131 -21.36 4.33 -28.93
C THR A 131 -21.41 5.82 -28.56
N ALA A 132 -21.16 6.17 -27.30
CA ALA A 132 -21.14 7.56 -26.84
C ALA A 132 -20.03 8.39 -27.50
N GLU A 133 -18.84 7.80 -27.64
CA GLU A 133 -17.65 8.48 -28.19
C GLU A 133 -17.46 8.23 -29.69
N ASN A 134 -18.36 7.47 -30.33
CA ASN A 134 -18.28 7.08 -31.74
C ASN A 134 -16.94 6.40 -32.10
N LEU A 135 -16.45 5.54 -31.20
CA LEU A 135 -15.18 4.83 -31.34
C LEU A 135 -15.38 3.45 -31.98
N PRO A 136 -14.61 3.09 -33.02
CA PRO A 136 -14.59 1.72 -33.53
C PRO A 136 -14.11 0.74 -32.45
N LYS A 137 -14.71 -0.46 -32.42
CA LYS A 137 -14.30 -1.54 -31.50
C LYS A 137 -12.80 -1.83 -31.59
N SER A 138 -12.23 -1.81 -32.80
CA SER A 138 -10.80 -2.03 -33.05
C SER A 138 -9.88 -1.00 -32.37
N VAL A 139 -10.33 0.25 -32.23
CA VAL A 139 -9.57 1.28 -31.49
C VAL A 139 -9.57 0.95 -30.00
N MET A 140 -10.73 0.57 -29.45
CA MET A 140 -10.85 0.15 -28.05
C MET A 140 -10.01 -1.10 -27.79
N GLU A 141 -10.04 -2.07 -28.70
CA GLU A 141 -9.23 -3.28 -28.65
C GLU A 141 -7.73 -2.93 -28.61
N SER A 142 -7.27 -2.06 -29.51
CA SER A 142 -5.86 -1.65 -29.51
C SER A 142 -5.44 -0.94 -28.22
N VAL A 143 -6.25 -0.01 -27.71
CA VAL A 143 -5.91 0.76 -26.50
C VAL A 143 -5.86 -0.14 -25.27
N ILE A 144 -6.85 -1.01 -25.10
CA ILE A 144 -6.89 -1.96 -23.97
C ILE A 144 -5.74 -2.96 -24.09
N SER A 145 -5.49 -3.52 -25.28
CA SER A 145 -4.40 -4.46 -25.51
C SER A 145 -3.04 -3.83 -25.21
N ASN A 146 -2.78 -2.59 -25.64
CA ASN A 146 -1.54 -1.87 -25.32
C ASN A 146 -1.43 -1.57 -23.82
N THR A 147 -2.53 -1.18 -23.18
CA THR A 147 -2.57 -0.98 -21.73
C THR A 147 -2.27 -2.27 -20.97
N ALA A 148 -2.85 -3.39 -21.41
CA ALA A 148 -2.61 -4.71 -20.85
C ALA A 148 -1.13 -5.11 -20.99
N LYS A 149 -0.52 -4.88 -22.17
CA LYS A 149 0.94 -5.08 -22.38
C LYS A 149 1.78 -4.31 -21.37
N LYS A 150 1.45 -3.04 -21.10
CA LYS A 150 2.16 -2.23 -20.09
C LYS A 150 2.05 -2.85 -18.69
N PHE A 151 0.88 -3.37 -18.32
CA PHE A 151 0.72 -4.12 -17.06
C PHE A 151 1.49 -5.44 -17.06
N CYS A 152 1.47 -6.21 -18.15
CA CYS A 152 2.22 -7.44 -18.29
C CYS A 152 3.71 -7.20 -18.03
N ARG A 153 4.29 -6.19 -18.68
CA ARG A 153 5.69 -5.76 -18.51
C ARG A 153 5.97 -5.39 -17.05
N LEU A 154 5.12 -4.55 -16.46
CA LEU A 154 5.28 -4.12 -15.06
C LEU A 154 5.30 -5.30 -14.08
N TRP A 155 4.38 -6.25 -14.22
CA TRP A 155 4.30 -7.41 -13.32
C TRP A 155 5.48 -8.37 -13.49
N ILE A 156 5.98 -8.54 -14.71
CA ILE A 156 7.21 -9.28 -15.00
C ILE A 156 8.39 -8.67 -14.23
N THR A 157 8.60 -7.36 -14.37
CA THR A 157 9.68 -6.65 -13.65
C THR A 157 9.54 -6.80 -12.14
N TRP A 158 8.31 -6.69 -11.64
CA TRP A 158 8.02 -6.83 -10.21
C TRP A 158 8.28 -8.24 -9.68
N ASN A 159 7.98 -9.29 -10.46
CA ASN A 159 8.03 -10.68 -9.97
C ASN A 159 9.37 -11.05 -9.32
N SER A 160 10.49 -10.67 -9.95
CA SER A 160 11.84 -10.96 -9.45
C SER A 160 12.15 -10.28 -8.10
N SER A 161 11.58 -9.09 -7.87
CA SER A 161 11.85 -8.25 -6.72
C SER A 161 10.85 -8.49 -5.59
N CYS A 162 9.58 -8.69 -5.93
CA CYS A 162 8.49 -8.96 -4.99
C CYS A 162 8.76 -10.21 -4.16
N ASN A 163 9.21 -11.30 -4.79
CA ASN A 163 9.53 -12.53 -4.07
C ASN A 163 10.62 -12.33 -3.01
N LYS A 164 11.66 -11.56 -3.34
CA LYS A 164 12.75 -11.20 -2.42
C LYS A 164 12.25 -10.35 -1.26
N VAL A 165 11.46 -9.31 -1.55
CA VAL A 165 10.92 -8.39 -0.53
C VAL A 165 9.95 -9.10 0.39
N LEU A 166 9.04 -9.93 -0.13
CA LEU A 166 8.10 -10.67 0.69
C LEU A 166 8.80 -11.66 1.62
N LEU A 167 9.80 -12.40 1.11
CA LEU A 167 10.57 -13.35 1.92
C LEU A 167 11.38 -12.63 3.01
N TRP A 168 12.09 -11.56 2.65
CA TRP A 168 12.88 -10.78 3.60
C TRP A 168 12.02 -10.14 4.71
N SER A 169 10.81 -9.68 4.37
CA SER A 169 9.91 -8.98 5.29
C SER A 169 9.05 -9.91 6.15
N GLN A 170 9.16 -11.23 5.99
CA GLN A 170 8.26 -12.20 6.63
C GLN A 170 8.26 -12.13 8.17
N ARG A 171 9.41 -11.78 8.77
CA ARG A 171 9.54 -11.58 10.23
C ARG A 171 8.77 -10.38 10.78
N TRP A 172 8.31 -9.48 9.91
CA TRP A 172 7.63 -8.23 10.27
C TRP A 172 6.12 -8.31 10.04
N ILE A 173 5.58 -9.50 9.76
CA ILE A 173 4.14 -9.73 9.61
C ILE A 173 3.59 -10.29 10.92
N ASP A 174 2.38 -9.88 11.27
CA ASP A 174 1.66 -10.43 12.43
C ASP A 174 0.89 -11.73 12.06
N GLU A 175 0.46 -11.86 10.80
CA GLU A 175 -0.33 -13.00 10.28
C GLU A 175 0.32 -13.67 9.06
N PRO A 176 1.10 -14.76 9.23
CA PRO A 176 1.81 -15.42 8.12
C PRO A 176 0.92 -16.15 7.11
N ALA A 177 -0.32 -16.49 7.47
CA ALA A 177 -1.22 -17.26 6.61
C ALA A 177 -1.70 -16.47 5.38
N GLU A 178 -1.98 -15.17 5.56
CA GLU A 178 -2.37 -14.27 4.45
C GLU A 178 -1.27 -14.12 3.40
N ASP A 179 0.01 -14.26 3.80
CA ASP A 179 1.16 -14.19 2.89
C ASP A 179 1.22 -15.37 1.92
N ILE A 180 0.81 -16.57 2.38
CA ILE A 180 0.80 -17.78 1.55
C ILE A 180 -0.27 -17.64 0.47
N GLU A 181 -1.50 -17.27 0.86
CA GLU A 181 -2.61 -17.08 -0.07
C GLU A 181 -2.28 -15.98 -1.11
N LEU A 182 -1.64 -14.89 -0.67
CA LEU A 182 -1.23 -13.82 -1.58
C LEU A 182 -0.19 -14.27 -2.60
N ARG A 183 0.78 -15.10 -2.20
CA ARG A 183 1.78 -15.68 -3.12
C ARG A 183 1.14 -16.60 -4.13
N GLU A 184 0.24 -17.48 -3.71
CA GLU A 184 -0.50 -18.37 -4.63
C GLU A 184 -1.30 -17.57 -5.66
N LYS A 185 -1.98 -16.50 -5.22
CA LYS A 185 -2.68 -15.58 -6.13
C LYS A 185 -1.73 -14.89 -7.10
N TRP A 186 -0.57 -14.46 -6.63
CA TRP A 186 0.44 -13.82 -7.47
C TRP A 186 1.04 -14.78 -8.50
N ASP A 187 1.34 -16.02 -8.11
CA ASP A 187 1.84 -17.05 -9.02
C ASP A 187 0.81 -17.35 -10.12
N ASN A 188 -0.48 -17.41 -9.75
CA ASN A 188 -1.57 -17.53 -10.72
C ASN A 188 -1.60 -16.34 -11.71
N VAL A 189 -1.44 -15.12 -11.20
CA VAL A 189 -1.33 -13.92 -12.04
C VAL A 189 -0.16 -14.05 -13.01
N MET A 190 1.00 -14.53 -12.57
CA MET A 190 2.17 -14.69 -13.44
C MET A 190 1.96 -15.74 -14.53
N VAL A 191 1.31 -16.86 -14.21
CA VAL A 191 0.94 -17.88 -15.20
C VAL A 191 -0.03 -17.31 -16.24
N LYS A 192 -1.10 -16.64 -15.80
CA LYS A 192 -2.06 -16.00 -16.69
C LYS A 192 -1.43 -14.91 -17.54
N ASN A 193 -0.60 -14.07 -16.91
CA ASN A 193 0.11 -12.97 -17.55
C ASN A 193 0.97 -13.48 -18.71
N ARG A 194 1.66 -14.61 -18.54
CA ARG A 194 2.41 -15.24 -19.63
C ARG A 194 1.53 -15.60 -20.82
N THR A 195 0.42 -16.30 -20.56
CA THR A 195 -0.50 -16.69 -21.65
C THR A 195 -1.12 -15.48 -22.35
N LEU A 196 -1.37 -14.40 -21.60
CA LEU A 196 -1.88 -13.16 -22.15
C LEU A 196 -0.83 -12.46 -23.00
N TRP A 197 0.41 -12.38 -22.51
CA TRP A 197 1.54 -11.78 -23.23
C TRP A 197 1.79 -12.46 -24.58
N GLU A 198 1.73 -13.78 -24.63
CA GLU A 198 1.85 -14.56 -25.86
C GLU A 198 0.74 -14.23 -26.88
N LYS A 199 -0.51 -14.11 -26.41
CA LYS A 199 -1.63 -13.70 -27.26
C LYS A 199 -1.44 -12.28 -27.81
N LEU A 200 -1.04 -11.34 -26.95
CA LEU A 200 -0.92 -9.92 -27.30
C LEU A 200 0.30 -9.60 -28.20
N ARG A 201 1.36 -10.43 -28.19
CA ARG A 201 2.53 -10.25 -29.07
C ARG A 201 2.19 -10.37 -30.56
N GLY A 202 1.08 -11.02 -30.93
CA GLY A 202 0.69 -11.23 -32.32
C GLY A 202 -0.20 -10.16 -32.96
N GLU A 203 -0.74 -9.20 -32.19
CA GLU A 203 -1.91 -8.39 -32.60
C GLU A 203 -1.70 -6.87 -32.69
N ALA A 204 -0.49 -6.34 -32.56
CA ALA A 204 -0.28 -4.89 -32.58
C ALA A 204 -0.50 -4.27 -33.99
N VAL A 205 -1.67 -3.65 -34.22
CA VAL A 205 -1.99 -2.91 -35.46
C VAL A 205 -1.67 -1.41 -35.33
N ILE A 206 -1.46 -0.89 -34.11
CA ILE A 206 -1.09 0.51 -33.87
C ILE A 206 0.31 0.56 -33.25
N VAL A 207 1.26 1.09 -34.01
CA VAL A 207 2.61 1.43 -33.54
C VAL A 207 2.48 2.65 -32.63
N GLU A 208 2.55 2.43 -31.31
CA GLU A 208 2.80 3.52 -30.37
C GLU A 208 4.26 3.96 -30.56
N ASN A 209 4.47 5.25 -30.82
CA ASN A 209 5.78 5.86 -31.04
C ASN A 209 6.53 6.01 -29.69
N GLU A 210 6.73 4.90 -28.99
CA GLU A 210 7.73 4.74 -27.93
C GLU A 210 9.00 4.20 -28.61
N ASN A 211 10.19 4.75 -28.30
CA ASN A 211 11.45 4.49 -29.02
C ASN A 211 11.63 2.99 -29.35
N GLU A 212 11.54 2.62 -30.64
CA GLU A 212 11.60 1.23 -31.12
C GLU A 212 12.86 0.47 -30.61
N GLU A 213 13.98 1.18 -30.42
CA GLU A 213 15.22 0.62 -29.85
C GLU A 213 15.07 0.19 -28.37
N GLU A 214 14.30 0.93 -27.56
CA GLU A 214 14.05 0.56 -26.16
C GLU A 214 13.04 -0.58 -26.05
N GLU A 215 12.09 -0.70 -26.98
CA GLU A 215 11.14 -1.82 -27.00
C GLU A 215 11.78 -3.13 -27.46
N GLU A 216 12.63 -3.12 -28.49
CA GLU A 216 13.32 -4.32 -28.97
C GLU A 216 14.30 -4.89 -27.94
N ASP A 217 15.08 -4.02 -27.28
CA ASP A 217 16.01 -4.44 -26.22
C ASP A 217 15.25 -5.03 -25.01
N GLN A 218 14.12 -4.41 -24.63
CA GLN A 218 13.27 -4.91 -23.55
C GLN A 218 12.55 -6.21 -23.90
N GLU A 219 12.14 -6.40 -25.16
CA GLU A 219 11.52 -7.66 -25.61
C GLU A 219 12.52 -8.82 -25.63
N GLN A 220 13.78 -8.56 -25.98
CA GLN A 220 14.85 -9.57 -25.88
C GLN A 220 15.15 -9.93 -24.43
N GLU A 221 15.29 -8.95 -23.52
CA GLU A 221 15.49 -9.21 -22.09
C GLU A 221 14.31 -9.97 -21.47
N GLN A 222 13.07 -9.65 -21.87
CA GLN A 222 11.87 -10.36 -21.42
C GLN A 222 11.80 -11.78 -21.95
N SER A 223 12.21 -12.02 -23.20
CA SER A 223 12.27 -13.38 -23.76
C SER A 223 13.32 -14.23 -23.02
N ILE A 224 14.43 -13.63 -22.61
CA ILE A 224 15.45 -14.28 -21.77
C ILE A 224 14.90 -14.58 -20.37
N PHE A 225 14.19 -13.62 -19.76
CA PHE A 225 13.57 -13.81 -18.46
C PHE A 225 12.53 -14.95 -18.43
N TRP A 226 11.70 -15.07 -19.47
CA TRP A 226 10.73 -16.16 -19.55
C TRP A 226 11.41 -17.53 -19.71
N LEU A 227 12.51 -17.61 -20.46
CA LEU A 227 13.34 -18.83 -20.53
C LEU A 227 13.93 -19.20 -19.16
N GLU A 228 14.32 -18.20 -18.36
CA GLU A 228 14.87 -18.41 -17.01
C GLU A 228 13.80 -18.84 -15.98
N ILE A 229 12.54 -18.42 -16.16
CA ILE A 229 11.42 -18.93 -15.36
C ILE A 229 11.05 -20.37 -15.74
N ASP A 230 11.10 -20.73 -17.03
CA ASP A 230 10.82 -22.11 -17.47
C ASP A 230 11.75 -23.13 -16.82
N ASP A 231 13.04 -22.80 -16.74
CA ASP A 231 14.03 -23.61 -16.00
C ASP A 231 13.72 -23.73 -14.49
N TYR A 232 12.94 -22.80 -13.92
CA TYR A 232 12.56 -22.79 -12.50
C TYR A 232 11.23 -23.49 -12.20
N LEU A 233 10.36 -23.67 -13.20
CA LEU A 233 9.06 -24.34 -13.07
C LEU A 233 9.07 -25.81 -13.50
N ASP A 234 10.12 -26.26 -14.19
CA ASP A 234 10.36 -27.67 -14.56
C ASP A 234 11.09 -28.50 -13.47
N LEU A 235 11.14 -28.01 -12.22
CA LEU A 235 11.63 -28.69 -11.00
C LEU A 235 10.55 -28.81 -9.93
#